data_AF-Q73F35-F1
#
_entry.id   AF-Q73F35-F1
#
_cell.length_a   1.000
_cell.length_b   1.000
_cell.length_c   1.000
_cell.angle_alpha   90.00
_cell.angle_beta   90.00
_cell.angle_gamma   90.00
#
_symmetry.space_group_name_H-M   'P 1'
#
loop_
_entity.id
_entity.type
_entity.pdbx_description
1 polymer ?
#
loop_
_entity_poly.entity_id
_entity_poly.type
_entity_poly.pdbx_seq_one_letter_code
_entity_poly.pdbx_strand_id
1 'polypeptide(L)'
;MYFSKLPIGFFDLNTDTETLHSLLYEHFNKTIKKGTKIQFQDYENQSYFFVPSPVFTEELMGNISGIDLIIYAYLCKDAYLNKTGKVKVDIPTISKETAIRKTVIRNSINSLNRVDLIVKDSKDTYYVIEELFYYFTDNEFKEFVEVVNNSIPY
;
A
#
# COMPACT_ATOMS: atom_id res chain seq x y z
N MET A 1 -5.90 -10.64 8.40
CA MET A 1 -5.47 -9.45 7.64
C MET A 1 -4.15 -9.78 6.97
N TYR A 2 -3.99 -9.46 5.69
CA TYR A 2 -2.77 -9.76 4.93
C TYR A 2 -2.02 -8.47 4.61
N PHE A 3 -0.71 -8.58 4.42
CA PHE A 3 0.14 -7.46 4.01
C PHE A 3 0.86 -7.84 2.73
N SER A 4 0.49 -7.19 1.63
CA SER A 4 1.13 -7.44 0.34
C SER A 4 2.53 -6.84 0.36
N LYS A 5 3.56 -7.65 0.05
CA LYS A 5 4.95 -7.17 -0.08
C LYS A 5 5.15 -6.61 -1.48
N LEU A 6 5.54 -5.33 -1.57
CA LEU A 6 5.85 -4.66 -2.83
C LEU A 6 7.30 -4.13 -2.81
N PRO A 7 8.03 -4.16 -3.94
CA PRO A 7 9.39 -3.61 -4.02
C PRO A 7 9.36 -2.08 -3.85
N ILE A 8 10.35 -1.49 -3.17
CA ILE A 8 10.41 -0.01 -2.97
C ILE A 8 10.36 0.76 -4.30
N GLY A 9 10.95 0.18 -5.36
CA GLY A 9 10.95 0.74 -6.71
C GLY A 9 9.68 0.53 -7.51
N PHE A 10 8.57 0.10 -6.89
CA PHE A 10 7.30 -0.21 -7.58
C PHE A 10 6.79 0.93 -8.48
N PHE A 11 6.98 2.18 -8.05
CA PHE A 11 6.54 3.38 -8.78
C PHE A 11 7.63 3.99 -9.69
N ASP A 12 8.84 3.44 -9.70
CA ASP A 12 9.99 4.06 -10.39
C ASP A 12 9.95 3.82 -11.91
N LEU A 13 9.11 2.89 -12.37
CA LEU A 13 9.05 2.41 -13.75
C LEU A 13 8.23 3.31 -14.71
N ASN A 14 7.72 4.48 -14.27
CA ASN A 14 6.84 5.35 -15.08
C ASN A 14 5.75 4.56 -15.83
N THR A 15 5.14 3.60 -15.13
CA THR A 15 4.16 2.70 -15.70
C THR A 15 2.79 3.37 -15.71
N ASP A 16 1.98 3.08 -16.71
CA ASP A 16 0.61 3.61 -16.77
C ASP A 16 -0.25 3.06 -15.61
N THR A 17 -1.36 3.74 -15.35
CA THR A 17 -2.24 3.42 -14.21
C THR A 17 -2.87 2.03 -14.30
N GLU A 18 -3.16 1.52 -15.50
CA GLU A 18 -3.75 0.19 -15.66
C GLU A 18 -2.73 -0.91 -15.32
N THR A 19 -1.48 -0.71 -15.74
CA THR A 19 -0.38 -1.59 -15.37
C THR A 19 -0.09 -1.55 -13.87
N LEU A 20 -0.01 -0.36 -13.25
CA LEU A 20 0.17 -0.24 -11.79
C LEU A 20 -0.93 -0.96 -11.01
N HIS A 21 -2.18 -0.79 -11.44
CA HIS A 21 -3.33 -1.45 -10.85
C HIS A 21 -3.24 -2.98 -10.96
N SER A 22 -2.91 -3.49 -12.15
CA SER A 22 -2.77 -4.92 -12.42
C SER A 22 -1.65 -5.54 -11.58
N LEU A 23 -0.50 -4.85 -11.46
CA LEU A 23 0.62 -5.29 -10.64
C LEU A 23 0.26 -5.32 -9.15
N LEU A 24 -0.49 -4.33 -8.64
CA LEU A 24 -0.97 -4.33 -7.25
C LEU A 24 -1.80 -5.58 -6.95
N TYR A 25 -2.73 -5.91 -7.85
CA TYR A 25 -3.54 -7.13 -7.73
C TYR A 25 -2.73 -8.40 -7.89
N GLU A 26 -1.70 -8.41 -8.73
CA GLU A 26 -0.79 -9.55 -8.84
C GLU A 26 -0.08 -9.82 -7.50
N HIS A 27 0.47 -8.78 -6.87
CA HIS A 27 1.11 -8.88 -5.55
C HIS A 27 0.11 -9.33 -4.47
N PHE A 28 -1.09 -8.76 -4.44
CA PHE A 28 -2.12 -9.18 -3.48
C PHE A 28 -2.57 -10.62 -3.69
N ASN A 29 -2.81 -11.03 -4.95
CA ASN A 29 -3.16 -12.40 -5.29
C ASN A 29 -2.08 -13.39 -4.88
N LYS A 30 -0.79 -13.04 -5.04
CA LYS A 30 0.33 -13.85 -4.53
C LYS A 30 0.27 -14.00 -3.01
N THR A 31 -0.05 -12.93 -2.29
CA THR A 31 -0.17 -12.96 -0.82
C THR A 31 -1.32 -13.85 -0.34
N ILE A 32 -2.47 -13.86 -1.03
CA ILE A 32 -3.65 -14.63 -0.61
C ILE A 32 -3.72 -16.06 -1.19
N LYS A 33 -3.30 -16.30 -2.45
CA LYS A 33 -3.45 -17.59 -3.19
C LYS A 33 -2.26 -18.55 -3.01
N LYS A 34 -1.75 -18.67 -1.79
CA LYS A 34 -0.63 -19.56 -1.42
C LYS A 34 -0.68 -20.89 -2.21
N GLY A 35 0.28 -21.13 -3.12
CA GLY A 35 0.39 -22.38 -3.88
C GLY A 35 0.70 -22.31 -5.38
N THR A 36 0.74 -21.13 -6.02
CA THR A 36 1.11 -21.05 -7.44
C THR A 36 2.55 -20.54 -7.59
N LYS A 37 3.49 -21.43 -7.93
CA LYS A 37 4.87 -21.07 -8.33
C LYS A 37 4.81 -20.30 -9.66
N ILE A 38 4.58 -19.01 -9.59
CA ILE A 38 4.82 -18.12 -10.73
C ILE A 38 6.28 -17.69 -10.59
N GLN A 39 7.11 -18.10 -11.56
CA GLN A 39 8.53 -17.75 -11.62
C GLN A 39 8.68 -16.24 -11.81
N PHE A 40 8.74 -15.50 -10.72
CA PHE A 40 9.45 -14.23 -10.67
C PHE A 40 10.75 -14.52 -9.94
N GLN A 41 11.87 -14.21 -10.59
CA GLN A 41 13.20 -14.31 -9.98
C GLN A 41 13.17 -13.73 -8.58
N ASP A 42 13.69 -14.51 -7.63
CA ASP A 42 13.76 -14.22 -6.21
C ASP A 42 14.07 -12.75 -5.92
N TYR A 43 13.04 -12.01 -5.52
CA TYR A 43 13.15 -10.67 -4.94
C TYR A 43 13.67 -10.73 -3.49
N GLU A 44 14.32 -11.82 -3.07
CA GLU A 44 14.78 -12.04 -1.69
C GLU A 44 15.81 -10.99 -1.21
N ASN A 45 16.42 -10.24 -2.13
CA ASN A 45 17.39 -9.19 -1.83
C ASN A 45 16.91 -7.75 -2.11
N GLN A 46 15.63 -7.54 -2.43
CA GLN A 46 15.11 -6.20 -2.66
C GLN A 46 14.37 -5.66 -1.44
N SER A 47 14.72 -4.45 -1.05
CA SER A 47 13.99 -3.70 -0.02
C SER A 47 12.52 -3.54 -0.46
N TYR A 48 11.60 -3.82 0.45
CA TYR A 48 10.15 -3.83 0.21
C TYR A 48 9.40 -2.89 1.15
N PHE A 49 8.13 -2.64 0.84
CA PHE A 49 7.14 -2.02 1.71
C PHE A 49 5.88 -2.89 1.77
N PHE A 50 5.03 -2.63 2.76
CA PHE A 50 3.78 -3.35 2.94
C PHE A 50 2.56 -2.52 2.55
N VAL A 51 1.60 -3.18 1.90
CA VAL A 51 0.26 -2.64 1.64
C VAL A 51 -0.77 -3.49 2.40
N PRO A 52 -1.50 -2.93 3.38
CA PRO A 52 -2.54 -3.66 4.11
C PRO A 52 -3.68 -4.11 3.19
N SER A 53 -4.20 -5.32 3.41
CA SER A 53 -5.26 -5.92 2.57
C SER A 53 -6.60 -5.19 2.49
N PRO A 54 -7.07 -4.42 3.50
CA PRO A 54 -8.41 -3.80 3.42
C PRO A 54 -8.64 -2.93 2.20
N VAL A 55 -7.62 -2.23 1.70
CA VAL A 55 -7.74 -1.41 0.48
C VAL A 55 -8.21 -2.21 -0.74
N PHE A 56 -7.76 -3.47 -0.88
CA PHE A 56 -8.17 -4.33 -1.98
C PHE A 56 -9.64 -4.75 -1.81
N THR A 57 -10.07 -5.00 -0.57
CA THR A 57 -11.47 -5.30 -0.28
C THR A 57 -12.38 -4.11 -0.57
N GLU A 58 -12.00 -2.90 -0.17
CA GLU A 58 -12.76 -1.67 -0.46
C GLU A 58 -12.88 -1.39 -1.97
N GLU A 59 -11.84 -1.69 -2.75
CA GLU A 59 -11.88 -1.56 -4.21
C GLU A 59 -12.82 -2.62 -4.84
N LEU A 60 -12.70 -3.89 -4.42
CA LEU A 60 -13.60 -4.97 -4.88
C LEU A 60 -15.08 -4.71 -4.54
N MET A 61 -15.34 -4.02 -3.43
CA MET A 61 -16.68 -3.62 -3.01
C MET A 61 -17.19 -2.37 -3.74
N GLY A 62 -16.34 -1.71 -4.54
CA GLY A 62 -16.67 -0.50 -5.29
C GLY A 62 -16.76 0.76 -4.41
N ASN A 63 -16.25 0.72 -3.18
CA ASN A 63 -16.23 1.87 -2.27
C ASN A 63 -15.13 2.87 -2.64
N ILE A 64 -14.06 2.37 -3.26
CA ILE A 64 -12.97 3.15 -3.84
C ILE A 64 -12.69 2.68 -5.27
N SER A 65 -11.99 3.51 -6.05
CA SER A 65 -11.57 3.19 -7.42
C SER A 65 -10.18 2.56 -7.45
N GLY A 66 -9.82 1.93 -8.58
CA GLY A 66 -8.46 1.44 -8.82
C GLY A 66 -7.39 2.55 -8.74
N ILE A 67 -7.72 3.80 -9.04
CA ILE A 67 -6.81 4.94 -8.83
C ILE A 67 -6.61 5.18 -7.33
N ASP A 68 -7.66 5.10 -6.53
CA ASP A 68 -7.56 5.27 -5.07
C ASP A 68 -6.68 4.19 -4.46
N LEU A 69 -6.76 2.94 -4.95
CA LEU A 69 -5.86 1.84 -4.59
C LEU A 69 -4.40 2.16 -4.90
N ILE A 70 -4.09 2.71 -6.08
CA ILE A 70 -2.73 3.13 -6.46
C ILE A 70 -2.21 4.22 -5.51
N ILE A 71 -3.04 5.24 -5.24
CA ILE A 71 -2.68 6.34 -4.33
C ILE A 71 -2.46 5.81 -2.91
N TYR A 72 -3.31 4.92 -2.42
CA TYR A 72 -3.14 4.29 -1.11
C TYR A 72 -1.84 3.51 -1.01
N ALA A 73 -1.50 2.70 -2.03
CA ALA A 73 -0.24 1.98 -2.08
C ALA A 73 0.99 2.92 -2.08
N TYR A 74 0.89 4.07 -2.74
CA TYR A 74 1.92 5.10 -2.68
C TYR A 74 2.09 5.67 -1.27
N LEU A 75 0.98 5.99 -0.59
CA LEU A 75 1.01 6.47 0.79
C LEU A 75 1.62 5.42 1.74
N CYS A 76 1.34 4.13 1.50
CA CYS A 76 1.96 3.03 2.24
C CYS A 76 3.49 3.02 2.05
N LYS A 77 3.98 3.20 0.81
CA LYS A 77 5.43 3.31 0.53
C LYS A 77 6.04 4.44 1.38
N ASP A 78 5.48 5.64 1.33
CA ASP A 78 6.03 6.79 2.07
C ASP A 78 5.99 6.56 3.60
N ALA A 79 4.86 6.10 4.14
CA ALA A 79 4.71 5.80 5.56
C ALA A 79 5.69 4.71 6.04
N TYR A 80 5.94 3.70 5.21
CA TYR A 80 6.86 2.61 5.50
C TYR A 80 8.31 3.05 5.46
N LEU A 81 8.72 3.84 4.46
CA LEU A 81 10.07 4.41 4.36
C LEU A 81 10.40 5.31 5.55
N ASN A 82 9.41 6.03 6.07
CA ASN A 82 9.54 6.87 7.26
C ASN A 82 9.40 6.09 8.59
N LYS A 83 9.09 4.78 8.55
CA LYS A 83 8.95 3.89 9.72
C LYS A 83 7.93 4.37 10.76
N THR A 84 6.83 4.99 10.32
CA THR A 84 5.87 5.63 11.24
C THR A 84 4.43 5.17 11.06
N GLY A 85 4.05 4.65 9.89
CA GLY A 85 2.63 4.47 9.53
C GLY A 85 1.86 5.78 9.38
N LYS A 86 2.56 6.92 9.42
CA LYS A 86 2.01 8.27 9.24
C LYS A 86 2.58 8.87 7.98
N VAL A 87 1.73 9.53 7.19
CA VAL A 87 2.10 10.12 5.91
C VAL A 87 1.69 11.59 5.87
N LYS A 88 2.59 12.44 5.38
CA LYS A 88 2.26 13.81 4.99
C LYS A 88 2.05 13.83 3.50
N VAL A 89 0.81 14.04 3.06
CA VAL A 89 0.46 13.95 1.64
C VAL A 89 1.13 15.08 0.84
N ASP A 90 2.09 14.71 -0.02
CA ASP A 90 2.72 15.61 -0.99
C ASP A 90 2.15 15.36 -2.40
N ILE A 91 1.02 16.03 -2.70
CA ILE A 91 0.31 15.89 -3.98
C ILE A 91 1.23 16.15 -5.20
N PRO A 92 2.08 17.20 -5.23
CA PRO A 92 3.07 17.39 -6.29
C PRO A 92 3.97 16.17 -6.53
N THR A 93 4.53 15.58 -5.48
CA THR A 93 5.44 14.44 -5.59
C THR A 93 4.72 13.19 -6.06
N ILE A 94 3.54 12.89 -5.47
CA ILE A 94 2.68 11.77 -5.90
C ILE A 94 2.35 11.90 -7.39
N SER A 95 1.96 13.09 -7.83
CA SER A 95 1.60 13.36 -9.23
C SER A 95 2.75 13.13 -10.20
N LYS A 96 3.97 13.46 -9.79
CA LYS A 96 5.18 13.22 -10.59
C LYS A 96 5.51 11.73 -10.69
N GLU A 97 5.45 11.00 -9.59
CA GLU A 97 5.87 9.59 -9.53
C GLU A 97 4.81 8.61 -10.06
N THR A 98 3.53 8.99 -10.03
CA THR A 98 2.44 8.13 -10.53
C THR A 98 1.88 8.56 -11.89
N ALA A 99 2.31 9.71 -12.41
CA ALA A 99 1.70 10.40 -13.56
C ALA A 99 0.19 10.72 -13.41
N ILE A 100 -0.38 10.57 -12.20
CA ILE A 100 -1.80 10.87 -11.92
C ILE A 100 -1.97 12.37 -11.74
N ARG A 101 -3.05 12.93 -12.27
CA ARG A 101 -3.35 14.37 -12.15
C ARG A 101 -3.59 14.76 -10.69
N LYS A 102 -3.05 15.91 -10.28
CA LYS A 102 -3.20 16.46 -8.90
C LYS A 102 -4.64 16.55 -8.41
N THR A 103 -5.59 16.87 -9.28
CA THR A 103 -7.02 16.94 -8.95
C THR A 103 -7.58 15.57 -8.60
N VAL A 104 -7.21 14.54 -9.37
CA VAL A 104 -7.59 13.15 -9.13
C VAL A 104 -6.99 12.66 -7.82
N ILE A 105 -5.70 12.94 -7.57
CA ILE A 105 -5.04 12.60 -6.30
C ILE A 105 -5.79 13.22 -5.11
N ARG A 106 -6.15 14.50 -5.19
CA ARG A 106 -6.87 15.18 -4.10
C ARG A 106 -8.24 14.52 -3.85
N ASN A 107 -8.94 14.11 -4.90
CA ASN A 107 -10.19 13.35 -4.76
C ASN A 107 -9.96 11.98 -4.13
N SER A 108 -8.91 11.27 -4.54
CA SER A 108 -8.54 9.97 -3.97
C SER A 108 -8.25 10.04 -2.48
N ILE A 109 -7.51 11.05 -2.02
CA ILE A 109 -7.27 11.26 -0.58
C ILE A 109 -8.58 11.44 0.18
N ASN A 110 -9.54 12.21 -0.38
CA ASN A 110 -10.85 12.38 0.25
C ASN A 110 -11.65 11.07 0.26
N SER A 111 -11.62 10.29 -0.83
CA SER A 111 -12.29 9.00 -0.91
C SER A 111 -11.73 8.02 0.12
N LEU A 112 -10.41 7.87 0.20
CA LEU A 112 -9.72 7.00 1.15
C LEU A 112 -10.02 7.41 2.60
N ASN A 113 -10.06 8.70 2.89
CA ASN A 113 -10.42 9.19 4.22
C ASN A 113 -11.90 8.96 4.56
N ARG A 114 -12.79 8.98 3.57
CA ARG A 114 -14.23 8.75 3.79
C ARG A 114 -14.54 7.30 4.16
N VAL A 115 -13.70 6.36 3.72
CA VAL A 115 -13.85 4.92 4.00
C VAL A 115 -12.90 4.44 5.11
N ASP A 116 -12.34 5.37 5.89
CA ASP A 116 -11.45 5.11 7.03
C ASP A 116 -10.19 4.28 6.69
N LEU A 117 -9.78 4.19 5.42
CA LEU A 117 -8.50 3.59 5.02
C LEU A 117 -7.31 4.48 5.41
N ILE A 118 -7.53 5.79 5.46
CA ILE A 118 -6.59 6.75 6.03
C ILE A 118 -7.36 7.67 6.99
N VAL A 119 -6.77 7.96 8.15
CA VAL A 119 -7.43 8.78 9.17
C VAL A 119 -6.57 10.01 9.46
N LYS A 120 -7.17 11.18 9.55
CA LYS A 120 -6.42 12.39 9.95
C LYS A 120 -5.90 12.25 11.37
N ASP A 121 -4.66 12.69 11.58
CA ASP A 121 -4.12 12.82 12.93
C ASP A 121 -4.82 13.95 13.71
N SER A 122 -4.64 13.98 15.03
CA SER A 122 -5.31 14.96 15.90
C SER A 122 -5.00 16.43 15.58
N LYS A 123 -4.01 16.70 14.72
CA LYS A 123 -3.60 18.04 14.29
C LYS A 123 -3.92 18.32 12.81
N ASP A 124 -4.66 17.43 12.14
CA ASP A 124 -4.99 17.48 10.71
C ASP A 124 -3.79 17.71 9.78
N THR A 125 -2.58 17.38 10.23
CA THR A 125 -1.32 17.63 9.52
C THR A 125 -0.85 16.38 8.78
N TYR A 126 -1.16 15.21 9.32
CA TYR A 126 -0.78 13.92 8.79
C TYR A 126 -2.02 13.05 8.59
N TYR A 127 -1.91 12.07 7.72
CA TYR A 127 -2.81 10.93 7.68
C TYR A 127 -2.11 9.72 8.30
N VAL A 128 -2.90 8.87 8.96
CA VAL A 128 -2.48 7.64 9.61
C VAL A 128 -3.06 6.48 8.80
N ILE A 129 -2.20 5.52 8.45
CA ILE A 129 -2.60 4.20 7.97
C ILE A 129 -2.48 3.29 9.20
N GLU A 130 -3.61 2.96 9.83
CA GLU A 130 -3.62 2.37 11.17
C GLU A 130 -2.82 1.07 11.25
N GLU A 131 -2.96 0.19 10.26
CA GLU A 131 -2.24 -1.09 10.23
C GLU A 131 -0.73 -0.91 10.17
N LEU A 132 -0.25 0.09 9.41
CA LEU A 132 1.17 0.40 9.36
C LEU A 132 1.62 1.09 10.65
N PHE A 133 0.78 1.93 11.23
CA PHE A 133 1.07 2.58 12.51
C PHE A 133 1.27 1.53 13.61
N TYR A 134 0.37 0.56 13.74
CA TYR A 134 0.53 -0.56 14.67
C TYR A 134 1.76 -1.41 14.33
N TYR A 135 2.01 -1.71 13.05
CA TYR A 135 3.22 -2.44 12.64
C TYR A 135 4.53 -1.79 13.13
N PHE A 136 4.60 -0.46 13.23
CA PHE A 136 5.79 0.23 13.70
C PHE A 136 5.80 0.55 15.21
N THR A 137 4.67 0.47 15.90
CA THR A 137 4.54 0.89 17.30
C THR A 137 4.20 -0.23 18.27
N ASP A 138 3.68 -1.35 17.78
CA ASP A 138 3.30 -2.53 18.54
C ASP A 138 4.14 -3.73 18.10
N ASN A 139 5.03 -4.19 18.99
CA ASN A 139 5.92 -5.31 18.71
C ASN A 139 5.17 -6.64 18.56
N GLU A 140 4.09 -6.87 19.32
CA GLU A 140 3.31 -8.11 19.21
C GLU A 140 2.60 -8.16 17.87
N PHE A 141 2.02 -7.03 17.44
CA PHE A 141 1.42 -6.92 16.12
C PHE A 141 2.45 -7.09 15.01
N LYS A 142 3.64 -6.49 15.16
CA LYS A 142 4.73 -6.65 14.20
C LYS A 142 5.16 -8.12 14.06
N GLU A 143 5.42 -8.80 15.17
CA GLU A 143 5.78 -10.22 15.18
C GLU A 143 4.69 -11.07 14.53
N PHE A 144 3.41 -10.80 14.83
CA PHE A 144 2.29 -11.46 14.17
C PHE A 144 2.32 -11.28 12.65
N VAL A 145 2.53 -10.05 12.17
CA VAL A 145 2.62 -9.75 10.73
C VAL A 145 3.80 -10.47 10.09
N GLU A 146 4.96 -10.47 10.74
CA GLU A 146 6.16 -11.16 10.25
C GLU A 146 5.94 -12.68 10.22
N VAL A 147 5.34 -13.27 11.25
CA VAL A 147 4.98 -14.69 11.30
C VAL A 147 3.98 -15.02 10.19
N VAL A 148 2.89 -14.28 10.04
CA VAL A 148 1.89 -14.56 8.98
C VAL A 148 2.50 -14.45 7.59
N ASN A 149 3.45 -13.53 7.38
CA ASN A 149 4.14 -13.32 6.11
C ASN A 149 5.31 -14.28 5.85
N ASN A 150 5.96 -14.83 6.89
CA ASN A 150 7.15 -15.69 6.78
C ASN A 150 6.89 -17.17 7.09
N SER A 151 5.80 -17.52 7.79
CA SER A 151 5.40 -18.90 8.10
C SER A 151 4.76 -19.62 6.92
N ILE A 152 4.95 -19.09 5.71
CA ILE A 152 4.43 -19.64 4.48
C ILE A 152 5.63 -20.26 3.76
N PRO A 153 5.82 -21.59 3.85
CA PRO A 153 6.92 -22.24 3.17
C PRO A 153 6.78 -22.06 1.65
N TYR A 154 7.92 -21.75 1.02
CA TYR A 154 8.13 -21.65 -0.43
C TYR A 154 7.89 -22.97 -1.18
#